data_AF-H0WBK2-F1
#
_entry.id   AF-H0WBK2-F1
#
_cell.length_a   1.000
_cell.length_b   1.000
_cell.length_c   1.000
_cell.angle_alpha   90.00
_cell.angle_beta   90.00
_cell.angle_gamma   90.00
#
_symmetry.space_group_name_H-M   'P 1'
#
loop_
_entity.id
_entity.type
_entity.pdbx_description
1 polymer ?
#
loop_
_entity_poly.entity_id
_entity_poly.type
_entity_poly.pdbx_seq_one_letter_code
_entity_poly.pdbx_strand_id
1 'polypeptide(L)'
;MMLNSDTMELDLPPSHSETESGFSDCGGGAGPEGAVPGGPGGGGLARGSEPGEPGRKDLQHLSREERRRRRRATAKYRTAHATRERIRVEAFNLAFAELRKLLPTLPPDKKLSKIEILRLAICYISYLNHVLDV
;
A
#
# COMPACT_ATOMS: atom_id res chain seq x y z
N MET A 1 -33.94 -24.23 26.96
CA MET A 1 -33.20 -23.02 26.57
C MET A 1 -32.29 -23.40 25.41
N MET A 2 -32.76 -23.23 24.18
CA MET A 2 -31.91 -23.33 22.99
C MET A 2 -31.23 -21.97 22.79
N LEU A 3 -29.90 -21.96 22.73
CA LEU A 3 -29.15 -20.76 22.35
C LEU A 3 -29.13 -20.70 20.82
N ASN A 4 -29.91 -19.78 20.25
CA ASN A 4 -29.72 -19.35 18.87
C ASN A 4 -28.51 -18.41 18.85
N SER A 5 -27.44 -18.84 18.20
CA SER A 5 -26.31 -17.98 17.84
C SER A 5 -26.39 -17.76 16.34
N ASP A 6 -27.11 -16.73 15.94
CA ASP A 6 -27.05 -16.24 14.57
C ASP A 6 -27.29 -14.73 14.53
N THR A 7 -26.43 -14.09 13.74
CA THR A 7 -26.60 -12.78 13.09
C THR A 7 -26.52 -11.52 13.97
N MET A 8 -25.28 -11.02 14.17
CA MET A 8 -25.05 -9.58 14.25
C MET A 8 -24.95 -9.03 12.82
N GLU A 9 -26.09 -8.63 12.26
CA GLU A 9 -26.18 -7.81 11.05
C GLU A 9 -25.57 -6.43 11.33
N LEU A 10 -24.42 -6.13 10.72
CA LEU A 10 -23.86 -4.79 10.63
C LEU A 10 -24.42 -4.15 9.36
N ASP A 11 -25.45 -3.32 9.55
CA ASP A 11 -26.07 -2.51 8.51
C ASP A 11 -25.06 -1.50 7.94
N LEU A 12 -24.64 -1.72 6.69
CA LEU A 12 -23.77 -0.82 5.93
C LEU A 12 -24.55 -0.32 4.72
N PRO A 13 -24.71 1.00 4.51
CA PRO A 13 -25.59 1.51 3.47
C PRO A 13 -25.02 1.30 2.06
N PRO A 14 -25.89 1.20 1.02
CA PRO A 14 -25.47 0.94 -0.35
C PRO A 14 -24.96 2.22 -1.03
N SER A 15 -23.72 2.19 -1.53
CA SER A 15 -23.20 3.23 -2.41
C SER A 15 -23.67 2.97 -3.85
N HIS A 16 -24.73 3.65 -4.26
CA HIS A 16 -25.19 3.68 -5.66
C HIS A 16 -24.40 4.73 -6.47
N SER A 17 -23.73 4.20 -7.50
CA SER A 17 -23.56 4.71 -8.88
C SER A 17 -23.56 6.22 -9.20
N GLU A 18 -22.44 6.63 -9.80
CA GLU A 18 -22.31 7.37 -11.07
C GLU A 18 -22.75 8.85 -11.14
N THR A 19 -21.76 9.72 -11.30
CA THR A 19 -21.84 10.85 -12.23
C THR A 19 -20.54 10.96 -12.99
N GLU A 20 -20.59 10.62 -14.28
CA GLU A 20 -19.60 10.99 -15.28
C GLU A 20 -19.52 12.51 -15.36
N SER A 21 -18.32 13.08 -15.33
CA SER A 21 -18.09 14.42 -15.89
C SER A 21 -16.62 14.60 -16.31
N GLY A 22 -16.43 14.56 -17.63
CA GLY A 22 -15.57 15.48 -18.38
C GLY A 22 -14.07 15.43 -18.14
N PHE A 23 -13.37 14.45 -18.70
CA PHE A 23 -11.99 14.70 -19.12
C PHE A 23 -12.03 15.43 -20.46
N SER A 24 -11.96 16.76 -20.33
CA SER A 24 -12.02 17.73 -21.42
C SER A 24 -10.88 17.55 -22.41
N ASP A 25 -11.28 17.40 -23.66
CA ASP A 25 -10.74 17.96 -24.90
C ASP A 25 -9.22 18.26 -25.01
N CYS A 26 -8.61 17.57 -25.96
CA CYS A 26 -7.30 17.80 -26.51
C CYS A 26 -7.28 19.06 -27.40
N GLY A 27 -6.98 20.22 -26.83
CA GLY A 27 -6.74 21.47 -27.56
C GLY A 27 -5.28 21.64 -27.96
N GLY A 28 -4.92 21.22 -29.18
CA GLY A 28 -3.65 21.52 -29.82
C GLY A 28 -3.58 22.97 -30.33
N GLY A 29 -2.57 23.72 -29.89
CA GLY A 29 -2.28 25.08 -30.37
C GLY A 29 -1.41 25.05 -31.63
N ALA A 30 -1.90 25.69 -32.68
CA ALA A 30 -1.21 25.92 -33.95
C ALA A 30 -0.14 27.02 -33.83
N GLY A 31 1.03 26.76 -34.43
CA GLY A 31 1.99 27.78 -34.86
C GLY A 31 2.32 27.54 -36.33
N PRO A 32 2.42 28.57 -37.19
CA PRO A 32 2.47 28.38 -38.63
C PRO A 32 3.92 28.28 -39.17
N GLU A 33 3.96 27.85 -40.43
CA GLU A 33 5.02 28.04 -41.44
C GLU A 33 6.04 26.89 -41.63
N GLY A 34 5.99 26.30 -42.83
CA GLY A 34 7.19 25.80 -43.50
C GLY A 34 7.10 24.42 -44.14
N ALA A 35 6.86 24.41 -45.46
CA ALA A 35 7.32 23.42 -46.45
C ALA A 35 6.56 22.07 -46.60
N VAL A 36 5.77 22.02 -47.69
CA VAL A 36 5.51 20.82 -48.53
C VAL A 36 6.69 20.72 -49.52
N PRO A 37 7.15 19.54 -50.03
CA PRO A 37 6.31 18.62 -50.82
C PRO A 37 6.62 17.11 -50.80
N GLY A 38 5.59 16.30 -51.15
CA GLY A 38 5.74 15.16 -52.07
C GLY A 38 5.32 13.76 -51.61
N GLY A 39 4.39 13.15 -52.36
CA GLY A 39 4.40 11.69 -52.62
C GLY A 39 3.21 10.85 -52.10
N PRO A 40 2.49 10.08 -52.95
CA PRO A 40 1.22 9.45 -52.59
C PRO A 40 1.31 7.95 -52.22
N GLY A 41 0.30 7.48 -51.49
CA GLY A 41 -0.28 6.14 -51.68
C GLY A 41 0.04 5.07 -50.63
N GLY A 42 -1.00 4.32 -50.24
CA GLY A 42 -0.86 3.00 -49.66
C GLY A 42 -1.62 2.79 -48.36
N GLY A 43 -2.89 2.41 -48.46
CA GLY A 43 -3.66 1.88 -47.34
C GLY A 43 -3.05 0.59 -46.79
N GLY A 44 -3.15 0.41 -45.48
CA GLY A 44 -2.68 -0.78 -44.79
C GLY A 44 -3.03 -0.72 -43.32
N LEU A 45 -4.26 -1.12 -43.00
CA LEU A 45 -4.70 -1.42 -41.63
C LEU A 45 -3.86 -2.59 -41.08
N ALA A 46 -2.73 -2.28 -40.44
CA ALA A 46 -2.00 -3.26 -39.66
C ALA A 46 -2.71 -3.44 -38.31
N ARG A 47 -3.55 -4.49 -38.27
CA ARG A 47 -4.15 -5.05 -37.06
C ARG A 47 -3.06 -5.20 -35.99
N GLY A 48 -3.22 -4.48 -34.88
CA GLY A 48 -2.50 -4.77 -33.65
C GLY A 48 -2.88 -6.18 -33.19
N SER A 49 -1.91 -7.08 -33.16
CA SER A 49 -2.06 -8.38 -32.54
C SER A 49 -2.10 -8.18 -31.03
N GLU A 50 -3.30 -8.12 -30.47
CA GLU A 50 -3.55 -8.24 -29.03
C GLU A 50 -2.85 -9.53 -28.52
N PRO A 51 -1.96 -9.46 -27.52
CA PRO A 51 -1.39 -10.66 -26.91
C PRO A 51 -2.52 -11.41 -26.21
N GLY A 52 -2.87 -12.57 -26.78
CA GLY A 52 -3.92 -13.44 -26.27
C GLY A 52 -3.72 -13.76 -24.79
N GLU A 53 -4.70 -13.37 -23.98
CA GLU A 53 -4.86 -13.80 -22.59
C GLU A 53 -4.76 -15.33 -22.51
N PRO A 54 -3.72 -15.90 -21.86
CA PRO A 54 -3.63 -17.33 -21.71
C PRO A 54 -4.73 -17.81 -20.76
N GLY A 55 -5.77 -18.40 -21.35
CA GLY A 55 -6.48 -19.56 -20.85
C GLY A 55 -6.82 -19.56 -19.36
N ARG A 56 -8.01 -19.04 -19.03
CA ARG A 56 -8.72 -19.34 -17.76
C ARG A 56 -8.83 -20.85 -17.43
N LYS A 57 -8.55 -21.74 -18.40
CA LYS A 57 -8.65 -23.19 -18.30
C LYS A 57 -7.42 -23.85 -17.63
N ASP A 58 -6.23 -23.24 -17.68
CA ASP A 58 -4.98 -23.84 -17.16
C ASP A 58 -4.83 -23.74 -15.62
N LEU A 59 -5.75 -23.03 -14.96
CA LEU A 59 -5.74 -22.83 -13.51
C LEU A 59 -6.37 -23.99 -12.73
N GLN A 60 -7.10 -24.88 -13.41
CA GLN A 60 -7.91 -25.92 -12.78
C GLN A 60 -7.08 -27.15 -12.37
N HIS A 61 -5.94 -27.43 -13.01
CA HIS A 61 -5.10 -28.60 -12.73
C HIS A 61 -3.84 -28.30 -11.90
N LEU A 62 -3.74 -27.09 -11.34
CA LEU A 62 -2.59 -26.68 -10.55
C LEU A 62 -2.70 -27.23 -9.13
N SER A 63 -1.60 -27.80 -8.63
CA SER A 63 -1.47 -28.16 -7.21
C SER A 63 -1.81 -26.96 -6.31
N ARG A 64 -2.32 -27.24 -5.12
CA ARG A 64 -2.68 -26.23 -4.11
C ARG A 64 -1.53 -25.25 -3.87
N GLU A 65 -0.29 -25.74 -3.92
CA GLU A 65 0.92 -24.93 -3.73
C GLU A 65 1.19 -23.98 -4.90
N GLU A 66 1.04 -24.48 -6.13
CA GLU A 66 1.19 -23.70 -7.36
C GLU A 66 0.17 -22.54 -7.42
N ARG A 67 -1.08 -22.80 -6.99
CA ARG A 67 -2.11 -21.76 -6.87
C ARG A 67 -1.75 -20.69 -5.83
N ARG A 68 -1.15 -21.07 -4.69
CA ARG A 68 -0.66 -20.12 -3.67
C ARG A 68 0.49 -19.28 -4.19
N ARG A 69 1.46 -19.91 -4.88
CA ARG A 69 2.60 -19.23 -5.50
C ARG A 69 2.14 -18.19 -6.51
N ARG A 70 1.23 -18.54 -7.43
CA ARG A 70 0.66 -17.59 -8.40
C ARG A 70 -0.06 -16.42 -7.73
N ARG A 71 -0.86 -16.67 -6.69
CA ARG A 71 -1.51 -15.58 -5.92
C ARG A 71 -0.49 -14.63 -5.29
N ARG A 72 0.56 -15.16 -4.65
CA ARG A 72 1.63 -14.35 -4.05
C ARG A 72 2.44 -13.55 -5.09
N ALA A 73 2.56 -14.09 -6.31
CA ALA A 73 3.21 -13.43 -7.43
C ALA A 73 2.34 -12.35 -8.11
N THR A 74 1.08 -12.17 -7.72
CA THR A 74 0.29 -11.03 -8.23
C THR A 74 0.77 -9.72 -7.64
N ALA A 75 0.77 -8.66 -8.45
CA ALA A 75 1.11 -7.31 -7.99
C ALA A 75 0.22 -6.87 -6.82
N LYS A 76 -1.10 -7.15 -6.91
CA LYS A 76 -2.09 -6.86 -5.86
C LYS A 76 -1.73 -7.50 -4.51
N TYR A 77 -1.27 -8.76 -4.49
CA TYR A 77 -0.84 -9.40 -3.26
C TYR A 77 0.42 -8.74 -2.69
N ARG A 78 1.42 -8.48 -3.54
CA ARG A 78 2.67 -7.86 -3.10
C ARG A 78 2.45 -6.46 -2.54
N THR A 79 1.66 -5.62 -3.21
CA THR A 79 1.36 -4.26 -2.75
C THR A 79 0.57 -4.29 -1.45
N ALA A 80 -0.46 -5.13 -1.34
CA ALA A 80 -1.22 -5.28 -0.09
C ALA A 80 -0.33 -5.74 1.07
N HIS A 81 0.58 -6.69 0.84
CA HIS A 81 1.52 -7.16 1.86
C HIS A 81 2.51 -6.06 2.27
N ALA A 82 3.09 -5.34 1.30
CA ALA A 82 4.00 -4.23 1.56
C ALA A 82 3.32 -3.10 2.36
N THR A 83 2.06 -2.77 2.05
CA THR A 83 1.29 -1.78 2.80
C THR A 83 1.05 -2.22 4.23
N ARG A 84 0.66 -3.48 4.47
CA ARG A 84 0.49 -4.00 5.84
C ARG A 84 1.78 -3.93 6.64
N GLU A 85 2.90 -4.30 6.04
CA GLU A 85 4.19 -4.26 6.72
C GLU A 85 4.61 -2.81 7.02
N ARG A 86 4.36 -1.87 6.11
CA ARG A 86 4.58 -0.44 6.36
C ARG A 86 3.79 0.04 7.58
N ILE A 87 2.49 -0.28 7.65
CA ILE A 87 1.63 0.08 8.79
C ILE A 87 2.16 -0.54 10.09
N ARG A 88 2.57 -1.81 10.05
CA ARG A 88 3.15 -2.50 11.23
C ARG A 88 4.41 -1.78 11.73
N VAL A 89 5.30 -1.40 10.82
CA VAL A 89 6.55 -0.69 11.15
C VAL A 89 6.26 0.74 11.62
N GLU A 90 5.28 1.42 11.05
CA GLU A 90 4.84 2.74 11.48
C GLU A 90 4.30 2.71 12.91
N ALA A 91 3.40 1.78 13.21
CA ALA A 91 2.88 1.57 14.57
C ALA A 91 4.02 1.28 15.58
N PHE A 92 5.00 0.46 15.18
CA PHE A 92 6.19 0.22 15.98
C PHE A 92 7.03 1.50 16.21
N ASN A 93 7.22 2.31 15.18
CA ASN A 93 7.98 3.56 15.31
C ASN A 93 7.25 4.60 16.16
N LEU A 94 5.92 4.65 16.10
CA LEU A 94 5.10 5.50 16.98
C LEU A 94 5.28 5.10 18.45
N ALA A 95 5.25 3.80 18.77
CA ALA A 95 5.53 3.33 20.12
C ALA A 95 6.94 3.72 20.61
N PHE A 96 7.95 3.67 19.73
CA PHE A 96 9.30 4.15 20.04
C PHE A 96 9.36 5.67 20.27
N ALA A 97 8.58 6.45 19.53
CA ALA A 97 8.48 7.90 19.73
C ALA A 97 7.82 8.24 21.07
N GLU A 98 6.75 7.53 21.45
CA GLU A 98 6.12 7.71 22.77
C GLU A 98 7.07 7.33 23.91
N LEU A 99 7.74 6.18 23.82
CA LEU A 99 8.73 5.77 24.82
C LEU A 99 9.81 6.84 25.00
N ARG A 100 10.33 7.39 23.90
CA ARG A 100 11.37 8.42 23.92
C ARG A 100 10.95 9.68 24.67
N LYS A 101 9.69 10.11 24.58
CA LYS A 101 9.20 11.32 25.29
C LYS A 101 9.30 11.18 26.81
N LEU A 102 9.29 9.95 27.32
CA LEU A 102 9.40 9.65 28.74
C LEU A 102 10.84 9.57 29.23
N LEU A 103 11.83 9.56 28.31
CA LEU A 103 13.23 9.38 28.67
C LEU A 103 13.90 10.71 29.00
N PRO A 104 14.68 10.78 30.08
CA PRO A 104 15.41 11.99 30.45
C PRO A 104 16.59 12.22 29.48
N THR A 105 16.59 13.32 28.74
CA THR A 105 17.71 13.72 27.85
C THR A 105 18.02 15.21 27.92
N LEU A 106 19.31 15.55 27.79
CA LEU A 106 19.79 16.92 27.59
C LEU A 106 20.57 17.01 26.26
N PRO A 107 20.18 17.89 25.32
CA PRO A 107 18.94 18.69 25.28
C PRO A 107 17.68 17.80 25.08
N PRO A 108 16.46 18.31 25.37
CA PRO A 108 15.22 17.51 25.32
C PRO A 108 14.88 16.97 23.91
N ASP A 109 15.45 17.54 22.85
CA ASP A 109 15.29 17.13 21.47
C ASP A 109 16.41 16.20 20.97
N LYS A 110 17.35 15.77 21.83
CA LYS A 110 18.50 14.93 21.47
C LYS A 110 18.08 13.67 20.72
N LYS A 111 18.49 13.53 19.45
CA LYS A 111 18.21 12.34 18.61
C LYS A 111 18.88 11.06 19.12
N LEU A 112 18.16 10.28 19.92
CA LEU A 112 18.47 8.89 20.27
C LEU A 112 18.11 7.88 19.16
N SER A 113 18.97 6.90 18.94
CA SER A 113 18.72 5.69 18.16
C SER A 113 17.85 4.68 18.91
N LYS A 114 17.31 3.67 18.22
CA LYS A 114 16.47 2.62 18.82
C LYS A 114 17.18 1.88 19.97
N ILE A 115 18.46 1.57 19.80
CA ILE A 115 19.23 0.87 20.85
C ILE A 115 19.48 1.77 22.06
N GLU A 116 19.74 3.06 21.85
CA GLU A 116 19.91 4.01 22.95
C GLU A 116 18.62 4.20 23.73
N ILE A 117 17.47 4.30 23.05
CA ILE A 117 16.15 4.37 23.69
C ILE A 117 15.94 3.17 24.61
N LEU A 118 16.22 1.96 24.13
CA LEU A 118 16.04 0.74 24.94
C LEU A 118 16.98 0.71 26.15
N ARG A 119 18.26 1.02 25.95
CA ARG A 119 19.24 1.05 27.05
C ARG A 119 18.88 2.10 28.10
N LEU A 120 18.52 3.30 27.66
CA LEU A 120 18.17 4.40 28.56
C LEU A 120 16.87 4.11 29.32
N ALA A 121 15.87 3.50 28.68
CA ALA A 121 14.64 3.07 29.34
C ALA A 121 14.92 2.09 30.48
N ILE A 122 15.74 1.06 30.24
CA ILE A 122 16.14 0.09 31.27
C ILE A 122 16.85 0.79 32.43
N CYS A 123 17.85 1.63 32.13
CA CYS A 123 18.56 2.39 33.16
C CYS A 123 17.62 3.30 33.96
N TYR A 124 16.66 3.95 33.29
CA TYR A 124 15.75 4.89 33.94
C TYR A 124 14.74 4.19 34.85
N ILE A 125 14.18 3.05 34.43
CA ILE A 125 13.33 2.23 35.29
C ILE A 125 14.11 1.80 36.55
N SER A 126 15.33 1.28 36.39
CA SER A 126 16.17 0.87 37.53
C SER A 126 16.48 2.04 38.46
N TYR A 127 16.75 3.23 37.90
CA TYR A 127 16.98 4.44 38.69
C TYR A 127 15.74 4.84 39.50
N LEU A 128 14.57 4.87 38.87
CA LEU A 128 13.32 5.21 39.57
C LEU A 128 12.99 4.20 40.68
N ASN A 129 13.18 2.90 40.44
CA ASN A 129 12.99 1.89 41.48
C ASN A 129 13.92 2.14 42.68
N HIS A 130 15.20 2.43 42.43
CA HIS A 130 16.13 2.76 43.52
C HIS A 130 15.72 4.01 44.30
N VAL A 131 15.22 5.04 43.63
CA VAL A 131 14.72 6.27 44.28
C VAL A 131 13.47 6.01 45.13
N LEU A 132 12.63 5.05 44.74
CA LEU A 132 11.40 4.70 45.47
C LEU A 132 11.64 3.74 46.65
N ASP A 133 12.69 2.92 46.58
CA ASP A 133 13.07 1.98 47.65
C ASP A 133 13.83 2.65 48.81
N VAL A 134 14.26 3.90 48.62
CA VAL A 134 14.94 4.75 49.63
C VAL A 134 13.92 5.63 50.35
#